data_AF-A0A381R4Q6-F1
#
_entry.id   AF-A0A381R4Q6-F1
#
_cell.length_a   1.000
_cell.length_b   1.000
_cell.length_c   1.000
_cell.angle_alpha   90.00
_cell.angle_beta   90.00
_cell.angle_gamma   90.00
#
_symmetry.space_group_name_H-M   'P 1'
#
loop_
_entity.id
_entity.type
_entity.pdbx_description
1 polymer ?
#
loop_
_entity_poly.entity_id
_entity_poly.type
_entity_poly.pdbx_seq_one_letter_code
_entity_poly.pdbx_strand_id
1 'polypeptide(L)'
;MELTFSSILILTLTGFLAGGINTLAGGGSNLTIPALMVLGLPADIANGTNRIAILLQSIVGVVGYDKYKSLDRPAVIPILVPTIIGGIFGAIAAAIMPNLYLKPVLLISILSMSILILVKPEIIAPAPGTPILSPTKHLGAWWGLFAAGI
;
A
#
# COMPACT_ATOMS: atom_id res chain seq x y z
N MET A 1 10.19 -16.46 14.26
CA MET A 1 9.89 -17.24 13.04
C MET A 1 11.10 -18.08 12.70
N GLU A 2 10.92 -19.39 12.58
CA GLU A 2 11.98 -20.25 12.03
C GLU A 2 11.88 -20.28 10.49
N LEU A 3 13.02 -20.07 9.82
CA LEU A 3 13.09 -20.08 8.36
C LEU A 3 13.28 -21.51 7.86
N THR A 4 12.17 -22.20 7.62
CA THR A 4 12.16 -23.50 6.96
C THR A 4 12.12 -23.31 5.44
N PHE A 5 12.51 -24.33 4.69
CA PHE A 5 12.41 -24.30 3.23
C PHE A 5 10.98 -23.97 2.76
N SER A 6 9.97 -24.52 3.44
CA SER A 6 8.57 -24.26 3.17
C SER A 6 8.19 -22.79 3.40
N SER A 7 8.65 -22.17 4.50
CA SER A 7 8.33 -20.76 4.76
C SER A 7 9.00 -19.82 3.76
N ILE A 8 10.24 -20.11 3.34
CA ILE A 8 10.92 -19.38 2.27
C ILE A 8 10.11 -19.46 0.97
N LEU A 9 9.71 -20.66 0.55
CA LEU A 9 8.94 -20.85 -0.69
C LEU A 9 7.61 -20.10 -0.66
N ILE A 10 6.87 -20.20 0.45
CA ILE A 10 5.60 -19.48 0.64
C ILE A 10 5.82 -17.97 0.55
N LEU A 11 6.83 -17.43 1.24
CA LEU A 11 7.12 -16.00 1.25
C LEU A 11 7.56 -15.50 -0.12
N THR A 12 8.38 -16.26 -0.85
CA THR A 12 8.80 -15.90 -2.20
C THR A 12 7.62 -15.83 -3.18
N LEU A 13 6.77 -16.86 -3.20
CA LEU A 13 5.60 -16.90 -4.07
C LEU A 13 4.59 -15.80 -3.69
N THR A 14 4.32 -15.66 -2.39
CA THR A 14 3.42 -14.63 -1.87
C THR A 14 3.94 -13.24 -2.20
N GLY A 15 5.22 -12.97 -1.98
CA GLY A 15 5.85 -11.68 -2.28
C GLY A 15 5.84 -11.36 -3.78
N PHE A 16 6.08 -12.35 -4.64
CA PHE A 16 6.02 -12.17 -6.09
C PHE A 16 4.61 -11.79 -6.57
N LEU A 17 3.59 -12.56 -6.15
CA LEU A 17 2.20 -12.29 -6.51
C LEU A 17 1.71 -10.96 -5.93
N ALA A 18 1.99 -10.72 -4.65
CA ALA A 18 1.65 -9.47 -3.98
C ALA A 18 2.33 -8.26 -4.62
N GLY A 19 3.59 -8.41 -5.07
CA GLY A 19 4.29 -7.38 -5.83
C GLY A 19 3.54 -7.02 -7.11
N GLY A 20 3.15 -8.02 -7.91
CA GLY A 20 2.32 -7.79 -9.10
C GLY A 20 1.01 -7.06 -8.77
N ILE A 21 0.27 -7.55 -7.78
CA ILE A 21 -1.00 -6.96 -7.34
C ILE A 21 -0.80 -5.53 -6.85
N ASN A 22 0.23 -5.26 -6.06
CA ASN A 22 0.46 -3.96 -5.47
C ASN A 22 0.88 -2.92 -6.53
N THR A 23 1.61 -3.34 -7.57
CA THR A 23 1.97 -2.45 -8.69
C THR A 23 0.76 -2.09 -9.54
N LEU A 24 -0.18 -3.03 -9.74
CA LEU A 24 -1.33 -2.84 -10.63
C LEU A 24 -2.57 -2.25 -9.93
N ALA A 25 -2.82 -2.63 -8.68
CA ALA A 25 -4.07 -2.37 -7.98
C ALA A 25 -3.89 -1.93 -6.51
N GLY A 26 -2.67 -1.84 -5.98
CA GLY A 26 -2.38 -1.35 -4.62
C GLY A 26 -2.80 -2.27 -3.46
N GLY A 27 -3.33 -3.47 -3.73
CA GLY A 27 -3.90 -4.38 -2.73
C GLY A 27 -2.97 -5.49 -2.22
N GLY A 28 -1.73 -5.59 -2.70
CA GLY A 28 -0.86 -6.74 -2.42
C GLY A 28 -0.50 -6.93 -0.94
N SER A 29 -0.55 -5.85 -0.15
CA SER A 29 -0.36 -5.91 1.31
C SER A 29 -1.41 -6.76 2.03
N ASN A 30 -2.61 -6.89 1.45
CA ASN A 30 -3.66 -7.74 1.99
C ASN A 30 -3.30 -9.23 1.91
N LEU A 31 -2.28 -9.59 1.11
CA LEU A 31 -1.74 -10.94 1.04
C LEU A 31 -0.50 -11.11 1.92
N THR A 32 0.45 -10.18 1.86
CA THR A 32 1.75 -10.30 2.56
C THR A 32 1.64 -10.15 4.07
N ILE A 33 0.83 -9.22 4.59
CA ILE A 33 0.70 -9.00 6.03
C ILE A 33 0.10 -10.23 6.72
N PRO A 34 -1.06 -10.79 6.26
CA PRO A 34 -1.58 -12.03 6.84
C PRO A 34 -0.61 -13.21 6.71
N ALA A 35 0.09 -13.35 5.58
CA ALA A 35 1.07 -14.42 5.42
C ALA A 35 2.21 -14.33 6.44
N LEU A 36 2.77 -13.14 6.67
CA LEU A 36 3.79 -12.91 7.69
C LEU A 36 3.27 -13.20 9.10
N MET A 37 2.03 -12.79 9.40
CA MET A 37 1.41 -13.04 10.70
C MET A 37 1.13 -14.53 10.95
N VAL A 38 0.67 -15.26 9.93
CA VAL A 38 0.47 -16.73 9.99
C VAL A 38 1.79 -17.45 10.25
N LEU A 39 2.90 -16.93 9.70
CA LEU A 39 4.25 -17.44 9.96
C LEU A 39 4.83 -17.00 11.33
N GLY A 40 4.02 -16.33 12.16
CA GLY A 40 4.32 -16.03 13.55
C GLY A 40 4.94 -14.66 13.79
N LEU A 41 4.91 -13.75 12.82
CA LEU A 41 5.29 -12.35 13.09
C LEU A 41 4.17 -11.61 13.82
N PRO A 42 4.48 -10.86 14.88
CA PRO A 42 3.58 -9.86 15.45
C PRO A 42 3.12 -8.83 14.38
N ALA A 43 1.95 -8.21 14.58
CA ALA A 43 1.30 -7.37 13.56
C ALA A 43 2.10 -6.10 13.23
N ASP A 44 2.71 -5.47 14.23
CA ASP A 44 3.66 -4.36 14.10
C ASP A 44 4.88 -4.75 13.26
N ILE A 45 5.51 -5.88 13.58
CA ILE A 45 6.70 -6.37 12.87
C ILE A 45 6.32 -6.76 11.44
N ALA A 46 5.21 -7.47 11.23
CA ALA A 46 4.72 -7.86 9.91
C ALA A 46 4.43 -6.63 9.03
N ASN A 47 3.73 -5.62 9.58
CA ASN A 47 3.47 -4.37 8.86
C ASN A 47 4.79 -3.64 8.54
N GLY A 48 5.70 -3.51 9.51
CA GLY A 48 7.00 -2.87 9.30
C GLY A 48 7.83 -3.55 8.21
N THR A 49 7.95 -4.88 8.25
CA THR A 49 8.65 -5.68 7.22
C THR A 49 8.03 -5.47 5.85
N ASN A 50 6.70 -5.47 5.75
CA ASN A 50 5.99 -5.27 4.49
C ASN A 50 6.27 -3.88 3.87
N ARG A 51 6.46 -2.82 4.68
CA ARG A 51 6.76 -1.48 4.15
C ARG A 51 8.10 -1.38 3.44
N ILE A 52 9.11 -2.13 3.88
CA ILE A 52 10.39 -2.21 3.16
C ILE A 52 10.21 -2.86 1.79
N ALA A 53 9.44 -3.95 1.71
CA ALA A 53 9.14 -4.61 0.45
C ALA A 53 8.40 -3.67 -0.52
N ILE A 54 7.38 -2.95 -0.04
CA ILE A 54 6.64 -1.96 -0.84
C ILE A 54 7.56 -0.83 -1.30
N LEU A 55 8.45 -0.32 -0.45
CA LEU A 55 9.35 0.76 -0.84
C LEU A 55 10.24 0.34 -2.02
N LEU A 56 10.87 -0.84 -1.93
CA LEU A 56 11.70 -1.38 -3.00
C LEU A 56 10.88 -1.64 -4.27
N GLN A 57 9.68 -2.20 -4.10
CA GLN A 57 8.75 -2.43 -5.19
C GLN A 57 8.36 -1.11 -5.90
N SER A 58 8.03 -0.06 -5.14
CA SER A 58 7.65 1.25 -5.67
C SER A 58 8.79 1.90 -6.44
N ILE A 59 10.04 1.77 -5.97
CA ILE A 59 11.22 2.24 -6.71
C ILE A 59 11.31 1.55 -8.07
N VAL A 60 11.23 0.22 -8.09
CA VAL A 60 11.27 -0.56 -9.35
C VAL A 60 10.08 -0.22 -10.25
N GLY A 61 8.89 -0.07 -9.69
CA GLY A 61 7.66 0.31 -10.40
C GLY A 61 7.80 1.66 -11.07
N VAL A 62 8.21 2.70 -10.33
CA VAL A 62 8.40 4.06 -10.87
C VAL A 62 9.44 4.06 -12.00
N VAL A 63 10.58 3.39 -11.80
CA VAL A 63 11.62 3.28 -12.86
C VAL A 63 11.06 2.57 -14.09
N GLY A 64 10.27 1.50 -13.90
CA GLY A 64 9.60 0.78 -14.98
C GLY A 64 8.63 1.67 -15.75
N TYR A 65 7.67 2.31 -15.07
CA TYR A 65 6.67 3.18 -15.70
C TYR A 65 7.29 4.39 -16.40
N ASP A 66 8.35 4.97 -15.83
CA ASP A 66 9.05 6.09 -16.44
C ASP A 66 9.80 5.68 -17.71
N LYS A 67 10.46 4.50 -17.70
CA LYS A 67 11.13 3.93 -18.89
C LYS A 67 10.18 3.79 -20.08
N TYR A 68 8.92 3.43 -19.84
CA TYR A 68 7.89 3.29 -20.87
C TYR A 68 7.07 4.58 -21.10
N LYS A 69 7.52 5.73 -20.57
CA LYS A 69 6.85 7.05 -20.72
C LYS A 69 5.37 7.04 -20.32
N SER A 70 5.01 6.15 -19.40
CA SER A 70 3.64 5.97 -18.92
C SER A 70 3.36 6.77 -17.65
N LEU A 71 4.34 7.53 -17.16
CA LEU A 71 4.24 8.35 -15.96
C LEU A 71 3.84 9.79 -16.30
N ASP A 72 2.76 10.28 -15.68
CA ASP A 72 2.40 11.70 -15.71
C ASP A 72 3.33 12.51 -14.79
N ARG A 73 4.49 12.90 -15.33
CA ARG A 73 5.56 13.59 -14.57
C ARG A 73 5.10 14.87 -13.87
N PRO A 74 4.31 15.76 -14.50
CA PRO A 74 3.74 16.93 -13.81
C PRO A 74 2.91 16.60 -12.56
N ALA A 75 2.24 15.44 -12.53
CA ALA A 75 1.41 15.03 -11.40
C ALA A 75 2.21 14.43 -10.22
N VAL A 76 3.46 14.02 -10.43
CA VAL A 76 4.28 13.32 -9.42
C VAL A 76 4.42 14.12 -8.13
N ILE A 77 4.91 15.37 -8.20
CA ILE A 77 5.13 16.19 -7.01
C ILE A 77 3.79 16.55 -6.31
N PRO A 78 2.75 17.01 -7.02
CA PRO A 78 1.42 17.22 -6.43
C PRO A 78 0.83 16.01 -5.70
N ILE A 79 1.14 14.79 -6.14
CA ILE A 79 0.67 13.55 -5.49
C ILE A 79 1.55 13.18 -4.30
N LEU A 80 2.87 13.24 -4.47
CA LEU A 80 3.84 12.84 -3.45
C LEU A 80 3.73 13.68 -2.18
N VAL A 81 3.57 15.00 -2.30
CA VAL A 81 3.54 15.90 -1.12
C VAL A 81 2.45 15.52 -0.11
N PRO A 82 1.14 15.49 -0.45
CA PRO A 82 0.10 15.09 0.51
C PRO A 82 0.29 13.66 1.01
N THR A 83 0.65 12.73 0.12
CA THR A 83 0.81 11.30 0.47
C THR A 83 1.96 11.08 1.46
N ILE A 84 3.11 11.74 1.27
CA ILE A 84 4.25 11.66 2.18
C ILE A 84 3.90 12.27 3.54
N ILE A 85 3.25 13.43 3.55
CA ILE A 85 2.84 14.06 4.81
C ILE A 85 1.89 13.13 5.56
N GLY A 86 0.85 12.61 4.89
CA GLY A 86 -0.06 11.61 5.46
C GLY A 86 0.67 10.38 6.00
N GLY A 87 1.59 9.82 5.21
CA GLY A 87 2.42 8.67 5.58
C GLY A 87 3.33 8.91 6.78
N ILE A 88 3.87 10.12 6.95
CA ILE A 88 4.64 10.47 8.15
C ILE A 88 3.73 10.47 9.38
N PHE A 89 2.55 11.10 9.30
CA PHE A 89 1.60 11.11 10.41
C PHE A 89 1.09 9.69 10.74
N GLY A 90 0.72 8.90 9.73
CA GLY A 90 0.29 7.52 9.89
C GLY A 90 1.37 6.63 10.47
N ALA A 91 2.61 6.74 9.99
CA ALA A 91 3.75 5.98 10.51
C ALA A 91 4.06 6.32 11.98
N ILE A 92 4.07 7.60 12.34
CA ILE A 92 4.29 8.02 13.74
C ILE A 92 3.14 7.51 14.62
N ALA A 93 1.89 7.69 14.18
CA ALA A 93 0.72 7.21 14.92
C ALA A 93 0.77 5.69 15.14
N ALA A 94 1.12 4.91 14.10
CA ALA A 94 1.28 3.46 14.19
C ALA A 94 2.44 3.06 15.11
N ALA A 95 3.57 3.79 15.07
CA ALA A 95 4.77 3.47 15.86
C ALA A 95 4.58 3.67 17.36
N ILE A 96 3.75 4.64 17.77
CA ILE A 96 3.45 4.91 19.19
C ILE A 96 2.21 4.17 19.70
N MET A 97 1.45 3.52 18.80
CA MET A 97 0.21 2.83 19.14
C MET A 97 0.51 1.49 19.82
N PRO A 98 -0.10 1.20 20.99
CA PRO A 98 0.03 -0.12 21.60
C PRO A 98 -0.51 -1.22 20.68
N ASN A 99 0.15 -2.38 20.66
CA ASN A 99 -0.23 -3.53 19.83
C ASN A 99 -1.70 -3.98 20.00
N LEU A 100 -2.28 -3.76 21.19
CA LEU A 100 -3.69 -4.02 21.48
C LEU A 100 -4.64 -3.23 20.53
N TYR A 101 -4.26 -2.01 20.15
CA TYR A 101 -5.04 -1.15 19.25
C TYR A 101 -4.53 -1.23 17.81
N LEU A 102 -3.22 -1.39 17.61
CA LEU A 102 -2.65 -1.48 16.25
C LEU A 102 -3.17 -2.70 15.50
N LYS A 103 -3.28 -3.86 16.17
CA LYS A 103 -3.78 -5.10 15.56
C LYS A 103 -5.20 -4.95 14.99
N PRO A 104 -6.23 -4.50 15.75
CA PRO A 104 -7.57 -4.30 15.19
C PRO A 104 -7.60 -3.20 14.13
N VAL A 105 -6.84 -2.11 14.29
CA VAL A 105 -6.74 -1.06 13.25
C VAL A 105 -6.22 -1.63 11.93
N LEU A 106 -5.11 -2.37 11.95
CA LEU A 106 -4.56 -3.03 10.77
C LEU A 106 -5.56 -4.01 10.13
N LEU A 107 -6.23 -4.83 10.94
CA LEU A 107 -7.23 -5.78 10.46
C LEU A 107 -8.41 -5.07 9.79
N ILE A 108 -8.93 -4.01 10.42
CA ILE A 108 -10.03 -3.21 9.86
C ILE A 108 -9.59 -2.56 8.56
N SER A 109 -8.38 -2.01 8.47
CA SER A 109 -7.87 -1.40 7.24
C SER A 109 -7.72 -2.42 6.10
N ILE A 110 -7.13 -3.58 6.38
CA ILE A 110 -6.99 -4.67 5.40
C ILE A 110 -8.37 -5.14 4.92
N LEU A 111 -9.31 -5.39 5.83
CA LEU A 111 -10.65 -5.85 5.48
C LEU A 111 -11.43 -4.79 4.70
N SER A 112 -11.35 -3.52 5.12
CA SER A 112 -12.02 -2.41 4.44
C SER A 112 -11.53 -2.25 3.01
N MET A 113 -10.21 -2.27 2.80
CA MET A 113 -9.63 -2.24 1.45
C MET A 113 -9.99 -3.49 0.65
N SER A 114 -9.97 -4.67 1.27
CA SER A 114 -10.37 -5.91 0.59
C SER A 114 -11.83 -5.86 0.11
N ILE A 115 -12.74 -5.38 0.95
CA ILE A 115 -14.16 -5.20 0.61
C ILE A 115 -14.31 -4.15 -0.48
N LEU A 116 -13.60 -3.02 -0.39
CA LEU A 116 -13.66 -1.96 -1.39
C LEU A 116 -13.20 -2.47 -2.76
N ILE A 117 -12.06 -3.16 -2.83
CA ILE A 117 -11.54 -3.80 -4.06
C ILE A 117 -12.58 -4.78 -4.64
N LEU A 118 -13.20 -5.60 -3.79
CA LEU A 118 -14.13 -6.65 -4.22
C LEU A 118 -15.50 -6.11 -4.68
N VAL A 119 -16.04 -5.13 -3.96
CA VAL A 119 -17.42 -4.65 -4.16
C VAL A 119 -17.48 -3.44 -5.10
N LYS A 120 -16.44 -2.59 -5.11
CA LYS A 120 -16.37 -1.35 -5.90
C LYS A 120 -15.02 -1.18 -6.59
N PRO A 121 -14.65 -2.07 -7.54
CA PRO A 121 -13.36 -2.02 -8.24
C PRO A 121 -13.16 -0.71 -9.02
N GLU A 122 -14.24 -0.06 -9.44
CA GLU A 122 -14.25 1.23 -10.17
C GLU A 122 -13.59 2.38 -9.39
N ILE A 123 -13.51 2.29 -8.06
CA ILE A 123 -12.82 3.29 -7.24
C ILE A 123 -11.30 3.25 -7.49
N ILE A 124 -10.77 2.05 -7.80
CA ILE A 124 -9.33 1.81 -8.00
C ILE A 124 -8.99 1.85 -9.49
N ALA A 125 -9.87 1.29 -10.32
CA ALA A 125 -9.77 1.27 -11.78
C ALA A 125 -10.96 2.03 -12.38
N PRO A 126 -10.95 3.38 -12.34
CA PRO A 126 -12.06 4.18 -12.86
C PRO A 126 -12.23 4.00 -14.36
N ALA A 127 -13.48 4.13 -14.83
CA ALA A 127 -13.80 3.97 -16.24
C ALA A 127 -13.04 5.00 -17.11
N PRO A 128 -12.71 4.66 -18.36
CA PRO A 128 -12.09 5.60 -19.29
C PRO A 128 -12.92 6.89 -19.42
N GLY A 129 -12.28 8.04 -19.32
CA GLY A 129 -12.94 9.36 -19.40
C GLY A 129 -13.36 9.97 -18.07
N THR A 130 -13.09 9.30 -16.93
CA THR A 130 -13.30 9.89 -15.60
C THR A 130 -12.42 11.13 -15.42
N PRO A 131 -12.95 12.28 -14.97
CA PRO A 131 -12.17 13.52 -14.85
C PRO A 131 -11.06 13.38 -13.81
N ILE A 132 -9.83 13.69 -14.21
CA ILE A 132 -8.66 13.63 -13.35
C ILE A 132 -8.60 14.91 -12.50
N LEU A 133 -8.74 14.78 -11.19
CA LEU A 133 -8.65 15.88 -10.25
C LEU A 133 -7.20 16.09 -9.80
N SER A 134 -6.61 17.24 -10.15
CA SER A 134 -5.27 17.57 -9.67
C SER A 134 -5.31 18.06 -8.23
N PRO A 135 -4.43 17.55 -7.33
CA PRO A 135 -4.34 18.00 -5.94
C PRO A 135 -4.00 19.49 -5.78
N THR A 136 -3.39 20.11 -6.80
CA THR A 136 -3.10 21.56 -6.80
C THR A 136 -4.33 22.42 -7.05
N LYS A 137 -5.37 21.85 -7.67
CA LYS A 137 -6.61 22.57 -8.05
C LYS A 137 -7.80 22.18 -7.18
N HIS A 138 -7.77 20.99 -6.58
CA HIS A 138 -8.87 20.46 -5.78
C HIS A 138 -8.39 20.05 -4.39
N LEU A 139 -8.86 20.79 -3.38
CA LEU A 139 -8.52 20.51 -1.99
C LEU A 139 -9.00 19.11 -1.53
N GLY A 140 -10.12 18.64 -2.06
CA GLY A 140 -10.60 17.27 -1.81
C GLY A 140 -9.65 16.18 -2.31
N ALA A 141 -8.99 16.39 -3.46
CA ALA A 141 -7.99 15.47 -3.96
C ALA A 141 -6.73 15.49 -3.08
N TRP A 142 -6.35 16.66 -2.58
CA TRP A 142 -5.23 16.78 -1.64
C TRP A 142 -5.49 16.02 -0.33
N TRP A 143 -6.64 16.24 0.30
CA TRP A 143 -7.01 15.54 1.53
C TRP A 143 -7.24 14.03 1.31
N GLY A 144 -7.77 13.64 0.16
CA GLY A 144 -7.88 12.23 -0.22
C GLY A 144 -6.52 11.53 -0.27
N LEU A 145 -5.52 12.17 -0.88
CA LEU A 145 -4.15 11.64 -0.92
C LEU A 145 -3.46 11.65 0.44
N PHE A 146 -3.69 12.69 1.25
CA PHE A 146 -3.22 12.72 2.64
C PHE A 146 -3.80 11.57 3.46
N ALA A 147 -5.12 11.37 3.39
CA ALA A 147 -5.79 10.28 4.08
C ALA A 147 -5.36 8.90 3.56
N ALA A 148 -5.08 8.75 2.26
CA ALA A 148 -4.52 7.53 1.69
C ALA A 148 -3.07 7.26 2.13
N GLY A 149 -2.34 8.31 2.52
CA GLY A 149 -1.01 8.17 3.09
C GLY A 149 -1.00 7.64 4.53
N ILE A 150 -2.01 8.01 5.33
CA ILE A 150 -2.17 7.57 6.74
C ILE A 150 -2.40 6.06 6.82
#